data_AF-A0A7V1D5W4-F1
#
_entry.id   AF-A0A7V1D5W4-F1
#
_cell.length_a   1.000
_cell.length_b   1.000
_cell.length_c   1.000
_cell.angle_alpha   90.00
_cell.angle_beta   90.00
_cell.angle_gamma   90.00
#
_symmetry.space_group_name_H-M   'P 1'
#
loop_
_entity.id
_entity.type
_entity.pdbx_description
1 polymer ?
#
loop_
_entity_poly.entity_id
_entity_poly.type
_entity_poly.pdbx_seq_one_letter_code
_entity_poly.pdbx_strand_id
1 'polypeptide(L)'
;MVKLIKAGLLLTLLAGLWGCTEEQQNRLSRVGVSWLEGDYQVTYAVDGHVKSWQVIGGKVTSEAAKGYYYFWATNGGKKYYVQTPIDRTYIEELP
;
A
#
# COMPACT_ATOMS: atom_id res chain seq x y z
N MET A 1 10.08 -22.68 34.41
CA MET A 1 9.92 -21.22 34.52
C MET A 1 10.11 -20.52 33.16
N VAL A 2 11.28 -20.63 32.49
CA VAL A 2 11.56 -19.98 31.19
C VAL A 2 10.58 -20.37 30.06
N LYS A 3 10.12 -21.63 30.00
CA LYS A 3 9.12 -22.08 29.00
C LYS A 3 7.76 -21.40 29.15
N LEU A 4 7.29 -21.16 30.38
CA LEU A 4 6.03 -20.45 30.63
C LEU A 4 6.13 -18.97 30.27
N ILE A 5 7.28 -18.33 30.52
CA ILE A 5 7.52 -16.94 30.15
C ILE A 5 7.52 -16.78 28.62
N LYS A 6 8.15 -17.71 27.89
CA LYS A 6 8.14 -17.72 26.42
C LYS A 6 6.73 -17.96 25.86
N ALA A 7 5.97 -18.88 26.45
CA ALA A 7 4.59 -19.13 26.05
C ALA A 7 3.68 -17.92 26.32
N GLY A 8 3.85 -17.26 27.47
CA GLY A 8 3.14 -16.02 27.80
C GLY A 8 3.46 -14.90 26.83
N LEU A 9 4.74 -14.68 26.51
CA LEU A 9 5.16 -13.65 25.54
C LEU A 9 4.59 -13.91 24.15
N LEU A 10 4.59 -15.17 23.70
CA LEU A 10 4.00 -15.56 22.42
C LEU A 10 2.49 -15.32 22.39
N LEU A 11 1.79 -15.62 23.49
CA LEU A 11 0.35 -15.40 23.60
C LEU A 11 0.01 -13.89 23.58
N THR A 12 0.82 -13.06 24.24
CA THR A 12 0.65 -11.59 24.22
C THR A 12 0.91 -11.01 22.83
N LEU A 13 1.93 -11.49 22.11
CA LEU A 13 2.20 -11.10 20.73
C LEU A 13 1.05 -11.50 19.79
N LEU A 14 0.53 -12.72 19.94
CA LEU A 14 -0.61 -13.20 19.16
C LEU A 14 -1.88 -12.40 19.46
N ALA A 15 -2.15 -12.07 20.72
CA ALA A 15 -3.30 -11.24 21.09
C ALA A 15 -3.21 -9.81 20.54
N GLY A 16 -2.00 -9.25 20.42
CA GLY A 16 -1.76 -7.93 19.82
C GLY A 16 -2.10 -7.86 18.32
N LEU A 17 -2.07 -8.97 17.60
CA LEU A 17 -2.44 -9.02 16.17
C LEU A 17 -3.96 -8.92 15.95
N TRP A 18 -4.78 -9.24 16.94
CA TRP A 18 -6.25 -9.28 16.83
C TRP A 18 -6.91 -7.93 17.18
N GLY A 19 -6.15 -6.98 17.74
CA GLY A 19 -6.66 -5.69 18.20
C GLY A 19 -6.58 -4.53 17.20
N CYS A 20 -6.16 -4.79 15.95
CA CYS A 20 -5.99 -3.74 14.95
C CYS A 20 -7.34 -3.42 14.29
N THR A 21 -7.84 -2.19 14.45
CA THR A 21 -9.06 -1.77 13.76
C THR A 21 -8.85 -1.78 12.24
N GLU A 22 -9.93 -1.86 11.46
CA GLU A 22 -9.87 -1.79 10.00
C GLU A 22 -9.15 -0.51 9.53
N GLU A 23 -9.38 0.62 10.19
CA GLU A 23 -8.70 1.88 9.89
C GLU A 23 -7.18 1.79 10.15
N GLN A 24 -6.77 1.11 11.22
CA GLN A 24 -5.35 0.89 11.50
C GLN A 24 -4.71 -0.07 10.51
N GLN A 25 -5.41 -1.13 10.10
CA GLN A 25 -4.96 -2.06 9.06
C GLN A 25 -4.79 -1.33 7.72
N ASN A 26 -5.77 -0.50 7.34
CA ASN A 26 -5.71 0.34 6.15
C ASN A 26 -4.53 1.32 6.21
N ARG A 27 -4.29 1.94 7.38
CA ARG A 27 -3.13 2.83 7.59
C ARG A 27 -1.80 2.09 7.44
N LEU A 28 -1.68 0.88 8.01
CA LEU A 28 -0.49 0.04 7.90
C LEU A 28 -0.23 -0.41 6.46
N SER A 29 -1.29 -0.83 5.74
CA SER A 29 -1.20 -1.21 4.33
C SER A 29 -0.68 -0.07 3.45
N ARG A 30 -1.17 1.16 3.66
CA ARG A 30 -0.70 2.37 2.96
C ARG A 30 0.79 2.63 3.16
N VAL A 31 1.27 2.44 4.40
CA VAL A 31 2.71 2.52 4.68
C VAL A 31 3.45 1.42 3.94
N GLY A 32 3.00 0.16 4.00
CA GLY A 32 3.65 -0.99 3.35
C GLY A 32 3.85 -0.84 1.84
N VAL A 33 2.86 -0.31 1.13
CA VAL A 33 2.95 -0.01 -0.33
C VAL A 33 4.16 0.87 -0.66
N SER A 34 4.56 1.77 0.27
CA SER A 34 5.69 2.68 0.07
C SER A 34 7.07 2.00 0.18
N TRP A 35 7.14 0.71 0.54
CA TRP A 35 8.41 0.00 0.77
C TRP A 35 8.73 -1.01 -0.33
N LEU A 36 7.72 -1.50 -1.06
CA LEU A 36 7.87 -2.58 -2.03
C LEU A 36 8.09 -2.03 -3.45
N GLU A 37 9.19 -2.43 -4.06
CA GLU A 37 9.47 -2.19 -5.48
C GLU A 37 8.90 -3.34 -6.30
N GLY A 38 8.36 -3.03 -7.48
CA GLY A 38 7.70 -4.02 -8.32
C GLY A 38 7.07 -3.41 -9.56
N ASP A 39 6.33 -4.27 -10.25
CA ASP A 39 5.54 -3.92 -11.43
C ASP A 39 4.09 -3.80 -11.01
N TYR A 40 3.49 -2.63 -11.20
CA TYR A 40 2.15 -2.32 -10.72
C TYR A 40 1.26 -1.70 -11.79
N GLN A 41 0.00 -2.09 -11.77
CA GLN A 41 -1.11 -1.37 -12.39
C GLN A 41 -1.74 -0.46 -11.34
N VAL A 42 -1.63 0.84 -11.53
CA VAL A 42 -2.31 1.84 -10.69
C VAL A 42 -3.53 2.34 -11.42
N THR A 43 -4.70 2.28 -10.80
CA THR A 43 -5.98 2.68 -11.39
C THR A 43 -6.68 3.68 -10.49
N TYR A 44 -6.98 4.86 -11.03
CA TYR A 44 -7.84 5.87 -10.41
C TYR A 44 -9.25 5.76 -11.00
N ALA A 45 -10.27 5.71 -10.15
CA ALA A 45 -11.67 5.65 -10.59
C ALA A 45 -12.58 6.59 -9.79
N VAL A 46 -13.30 7.48 -10.49
CA VAL A 46 -14.26 8.42 -9.92
C VAL A 46 -15.48 8.52 -10.84
N ASP A 47 -16.67 8.18 -10.35
CA ASP A 47 -17.96 8.47 -11.03
C ASP A 47 -17.99 8.10 -12.53
N GLY A 48 -17.42 6.93 -12.89
CA GLY A 48 -17.32 6.44 -14.27
C GLY A 48 -16.08 6.90 -15.06
N HIS A 49 -15.30 7.85 -14.54
CA HIS A 49 -13.99 8.21 -15.07
C HIS A 49 -12.92 7.29 -14.51
N VAL A 50 -12.28 6.52 -15.41
CA VAL A 50 -11.20 5.58 -15.05
C VAL A 50 -9.92 5.98 -15.77
N LYS A 51 -8.81 6.01 -15.05
CA LYS A 51 -7.48 6.22 -15.62
C LYS A 51 -6.47 5.28 -14.98
N SER A 52 -5.64 4.69 -15.82
CA SER A 52 -4.73 3.62 -15.43
C SER A 52 -3.31 3.92 -15.89
N TRP A 53 -2.33 3.53 -15.07
CA TRP A 53 -0.90 3.74 -15.29
C TRP A 53 -0.12 2.50 -14.91
N GLN A 54 0.93 2.21 -15.68
CA GLN A 54 1.88 1.16 -15.34
C GLN A 54 3.11 1.77 -14.67
N VAL A 55 3.50 1.17 -13.56
CA VAL A 55 4.75 1.44 -12.85
C VAL A 55 5.60 0.18 -13.02
N ILE A 56 6.71 0.27 -13.74
CA ILE A 56 7.57 -0.88 -14.07
C ILE A 56 8.92 -0.71 -13.38
N GLY A 57 9.36 -1.71 -12.62
CA GLY A 57 10.55 -1.72 -11.80
C GLY A 57 10.58 -0.53 -10.84
N GLY A 58 9.41 -0.18 -10.30
CA GLY A 58 9.19 1.09 -9.64
C GLY A 58 8.49 0.95 -8.30
N LYS A 59 8.11 2.10 -7.73
CA LYS A 59 7.52 2.20 -6.41
C LYS A 59 6.31 3.10 -6.46
N VAL A 60 5.25 2.68 -5.78
CA VAL A 60 4.11 3.54 -5.48
C VAL A 60 4.24 4.01 -4.05
N THR A 61 4.35 5.31 -3.82
CA THR A 61 4.57 5.84 -2.48
C THR A 61 3.31 6.53 -1.99
N SER A 62 2.95 6.33 -0.72
CA SER A 62 1.84 7.04 -0.08
C SER A 62 2.35 8.24 0.72
N GLU A 63 1.64 9.37 0.62
CA GLU A 63 1.68 10.45 1.60
C GLU A 63 0.35 10.43 2.35
N ALA A 64 0.22 9.45 3.26
CA ALA A 64 -1.04 9.14 3.91
C ALA A 64 -1.62 10.32 4.70
N ALA A 65 -0.77 11.20 5.26
CA ALA A 65 -1.23 12.40 5.98
C ALA A 65 -1.91 13.43 5.07
N LYS A 66 -1.60 13.41 3.76
CA LYS A 66 -2.19 14.32 2.77
C LYS A 66 -3.17 13.62 1.82
N GLY A 67 -3.35 12.30 1.96
CA GLY A 67 -4.39 11.55 1.25
C GLY A 67 -4.09 11.23 -0.21
N TYR A 68 -2.82 11.15 -0.64
CA TYR A 68 -2.48 10.79 -2.02
C TYR A 68 -1.36 9.75 -2.15
N TYR A 69 -1.41 8.99 -3.24
CA TYR A 69 -0.29 8.24 -3.77
C TYR A 69 0.48 9.07 -4.79
N TYR A 70 1.77 8.77 -4.95
CA TYR A 70 2.58 9.32 -6.02
C TYR A 70 3.60 8.32 -6.54
N PHE A 71 3.89 8.40 -7.84
CA PHE A 71 4.73 7.42 -8.54
C PHE A 71 5.20 7.94 -9.90
N TRP A 72 6.19 7.25 -10.47
CA TRP A 72 6.63 7.44 -11.84
C TRP A 72 5.98 6.39 -12.74
N ALA A 73 5.05 6.83 -13.58
CA ALA A 73 4.41 5.98 -14.57
C ALA A 73 5.24 5.91 -15.85
N THR A 74 5.15 4.78 -16.55
CA THR A 74 5.75 4.59 -17.87
C THR A 74 4.66 4.43 -18.93
N ASN A 75 4.75 5.17 -20.03
CA ASN A 75 3.93 4.95 -21.22
C ASN A 75 4.78 5.18 -22.47
N GLY A 76 4.87 4.17 -23.34
CA GLY A 76 5.63 4.27 -24.60
C GLY A 76 7.10 4.70 -24.41
N GLY A 77 7.75 4.22 -23.35
CA GLY A 77 9.15 4.55 -23.02
C GLY A 77 9.36 5.92 -22.36
N LYS A 78 8.32 6.74 -22.18
CA LYS A 78 8.40 8.02 -21.46
C LYS A 78 7.95 7.84 -20.01
N LYS A 79 8.76 8.36 -19.09
CA LYS A 79 8.44 8.44 -17.65
C LYS A 79 7.79 9.77 -17.32
N TYR A 80 6.72 9.75 -16.53
CA TYR A 80 6.09 10.95 -16.02
C TYR A 80 5.56 10.74 -14.60
N TYR A 81 5.54 11.83 -13.84
CA TYR A 81 5.12 11.83 -12.45
C TYR A 81 3.60 11.92 -12.35
N VAL A 82 3.02 11.12 -11.46
CA VAL A 82 1.58 11.04 -11.24
C VAL A 82 1.30 11.15 -9.75
N GLN A 83 0.22 11.84 -9.40
CA GLN A 83 -0.37 11.85 -8.06
C GLN A 83 -1.85 11.50 -8.17
N THR A 84 -2.35 10.65 -7.28
CA THR A 84 -3.76 10.25 -7.24
C THR A 84 -4.27 10.19 -5.80
N PRO A 85 -5.54 10.57 -5.53
CA PRO A 85 -6.14 10.44 -4.20
C PRO A 85 -6.18 8.98 -3.73
N ILE A 86 -5.82 8.72 -2.47
CA ILE A 86 -5.77 7.36 -1.90
C ILE A 86 -7.15 6.70 -1.97
N ASP A 87 -8.20 7.43 -1.59
CA ASP A 87 -9.56 6.88 -1.43
C ASP A 87 -10.20 6.36 -2.74
N ARG A 88 -9.60 6.72 -3.88
CA ARG A 88 -10.11 6.38 -5.22
C ARG A 88 -9.05 5.72 -6.10
N THR A 89 -7.96 5.25 -5.50
CA THR A 89 -6.85 4.60 -6.21
C THR A 89 -6.73 3.16 -5.77
N TYR A 90 -6.62 2.28 -6.77
CA TYR A 90 -6.35 0.85 -6.62
C TYR A 90 -4.94 0.59 -7.16
N ILE A 91 -4.18 -0.24 -6.45
CA ILE A 91 -2.82 -0.63 -6.82
C ILE A 91 -2.80 -2.15 -6.87
N GLU A 92 -2.53 -2.69 -8.04
CA GLU A 92 -2.52 -4.12 -8.32
C GLU A 92 -1.12 -4.49 -8.81
N GLU A 93 -0.54 -5.56 -8.28
CA GLU A 93 0.73 -6.10 -8.76
C GLU A 93 0.52 -6.80 -10.12
N LEU A 94 1.43 -6.58 -11.05
CA LEU A 94 1.42 -7.24 -12.35
C LEU A 94 2.06 -8.64 -12.25
N PRO A 95 1.53 -9.65 -12.97
CA PRO A 95 2.03 -11.02 -12.94
C PRO A 95 3.39 -11.21 -13.62
#